data_AF-A0A2H0QWQ7-F1
#
_entry.id   AF-A0A2H0QWQ7-F1
#
_cell.length_a   1.000
_cell.length_b   1.000
_cell.length_c   1.000
_cell.angle_alpha   90.00
_cell.angle_beta   90.00
_cell.angle_gamma   90.00
#
_symmetry.space_group_name_H-M   'P 1'
#
loop_
_entity.id
_entity.type
_entity.pdbx_description
1 polymer ?
#
loop_
_entity_poly.entity_id
_entity_poly.type
_entity_poly.pdbx_seq_one_letter_code
_entity_poly.pdbx_strand_id
1 'polypeptide(L)'
;METLRQEILETYKEKANLLKWKIISITALGSITFGIGVNTGSEKSEIFQSLPIIGIIMIPFINICFDLLWYHSTLKVFMIGSFLKNHEVKGCKDIQEYEKHCQEKRYVFALEDCSVLFSSLFISCIMIFHTPILQNNDKLEKYIFLAGLFGLFSSVICYWFYSYLKEEINNNESKTHDKEKEIIFAVILILLGLFLIITP
;
A
#
# COMPACT_ATOMS: atom_id res chain seq x y z
N MET A 1 -28.45 -7.04 11.34
CA MET A 1 -27.33 -7.91 11.78
C MET A 1 -26.74 -8.73 10.63
N GLU A 2 -27.57 -9.36 9.79
CA GLU A 2 -27.07 -10.17 8.66
C GLU A 2 -26.25 -9.35 7.66
N THR A 3 -26.63 -8.11 7.36
CA THR A 3 -25.91 -7.21 6.45
C THR A 3 -24.46 -6.93 6.89
N LEU A 4 -24.23 -6.54 8.15
CA LEU A 4 -22.87 -6.29 8.67
C LEU A 4 -22.02 -7.57 8.72
N ARG A 5 -22.66 -8.71 9.03
CA ARG A 5 -21.97 -10.01 8.97
C ARG A 5 -21.59 -10.39 7.55
N GLN A 6 -22.47 -10.10 6.59
CA GLN A 6 -22.21 -10.30 5.17
C GLN A 6 -21.06 -9.40 4.69
N GLU A 7 -21.03 -8.12 5.09
CA GLU A 7 -19.95 -7.20 4.76
C GLU A 7 -18.59 -7.68 5.30
N ILE A 8 -18.55 -8.21 6.53
CA ILE A 8 -17.34 -8.85 7.07
C ILE A 8 -16.91 -10.03 6.20
N LEU A 9 -17.83 -10.91 5.82
CA LEU A 9 -17.54 -12.08 4.98
C LEU A 9 -17.04 -11.67 3.58
N GLU A 10 -17.66 -10.66 2.98
CA GLU A 10 -17.25 -10.09 1.70
C GLU A 10 -15.84 -9.50 1.81
N THR A 11 -15.55 -8.75 2.87
CA THR A 11 -14.20 -8.20 3.12
C THR A 11 -13.15 -9.31 3.26
N TYR A 12 -13.46 -10.42 3.94
CA TYR A 12 -12.55 -11.56 4.03
C TYR A 12 -12.29 -12.22 2.67
N LYS A 13 -13.32 -12.32 1.83
CA LYS A 13 -13.20 -12.84 0.46
C LYS A 13 -12.31 -11.93 -0.39
N GLU A 14 -12.49 -10.61 -0.29
CA GLU A 14 -11.64 -9.62 -0.96
C GLU A 14 -10.19 -9.71 -0.51
N LYS A 15 -9.94 -9.85 0.80
CA LYS A 15 -8.58 -10.05 1.34
C LYS A 15 -7.90 -11.28 0.73
N ALA A 16 -8.59 -12.41 0.68
CA ALA A 16 -8.04 -13.61 0.06
C ALA A 16 -7.70 -13.39 -1.43
N ASN A 17 -8.51 -12.62 -2.15
CA ASN A 17 -8.23 -12.26 -3.53
C ASN A 17 -7.04 -11.30 -3.66
N LEU A 18 -6.92 -10.30 -2.79
CA LEU A 18 -5.78 -9.38 -2.77
C LEU A 18 -4.46 -10.12 -2.54
N LEU A 19 -4.42 -11.09 -1.63
CA LEU A 19 -3.22 -11.90 -1.40
C LEU A 19 -2.84 -12.73 -2.64
N LYS A 20 -3.82 -13.32 -3.33
CA LYS A 20 -3.58 -14.03 -4.60
C LYS A 20 -2.99 -13.09 -5.64
N TRP A 21 -3.56 -11.90 -5.80
CA TRP A 21 -3.06 -10.89 -6.74
C TRP A 21 -1.65 -10.42 -6.38
N LYS A 22 -1.35 -10.22 -5.10
CA LYS A 22 0.01 -9.90 -4.63
C LYS A 22 1.02 -10.94 -5.12
N ILE A 23 0.74 -12.23 -4.90
CA ILE A 23 1.64 -13.33 -5.32
C ILE A 23 1.77 -13.37 -6.84
N ILE A 24 0.66 -13.26 -7.58
CA ILE A 24 0.67 -13.27 -9.05
C ILE A 24 1.50 -12.10 -9.60
N SER A 25 1.30 -10.89 -9.08
CA SER A 25 2.02 -9.69 -9.51
C SER A 25 3.52 -9.79 -9.24
N ILE A 26 3.92 -10.24 -8.05
CA ILE A 26 5.34 -10.44 -7.70
C ILE A 26 5.96 -11.53 -8.58
N THR A 27 5.24 -12.63 -8.81
CA THR A 27 5.73 -13.74 -9.65
C THR A 27 5.87 -13.32 -11.11
N ALA A 28 4.90 -12.56 -11.64
CA ALA A 28 4.95 -12.02 -12.99
C ALA A 28 6.10 -11.02 -13.17
N LEU A 29 6.33 -10.14 -12.19
CA LEU A 29 7.48 -9.25 -12.22
C LEU A 29 8.79 -10.00 -12.05
N GLY A 30 8.82 -11.01 -11.18
CA GLY A 30 9.95 -11.93 -11.01
C GLY A 30 10.31 -12.61 -12.34
N SER A 31 9.33 -13.17 -13.05
CA SER A 31 9.62 -13.85 -14.33
C SER A 31 10.15 -12.91 -15.41
N ILE A 32 9.59 -11.68 -15.49
CA ILE A 32 10.07 -10.65 -16.42
C ILE A 32 11.50 -10.21 -16.06
N THR A 33 11.79 -10.02 -14.76
CA THR A 33 13.09 -9.53 -14.28
C THR A 33 14.19 -10.56 -14.37
N PHE A 34 13.92 -11.82 -14.05
CA PHE A 34 14.92 -12.89 -14.15
C PHE A 34 15.08 -13.40 -15.59
N GLY A 35 14.30 -12.89 -16.55
CA GLY A 35 14.47 -13.21 -17.97
C GLY A 35 14.22 -14.67 -18.31
N ILE A 36 13.36 -15.35 -17.54
CA ILE A 36 12.94 -16.74 -17.77
C ILE A 36 12.10 -16.77 -19.06
N GLY A 37 12.75 -16.77 -20.23
CA GLY A 37 12.09 -16.79 -21.53
C GLY A 37 12.87 -16.16 -22.69
N VAL A 38 13.94 -15.40 -22.45
CA VAL A 38 14.73 -14.79 -23.55
C VAL A 38 15.87 -15.72 -23.93
N ASN A 39 15.57 -16.68 -24.82
CA ASN A 39 16.58 -17.52 -25.45
C ASN A 39 17.60 -16.66 -26.20
N THR A 40 18.84 -16.74 -25.72
CA THR A 40 20.08 -16.27 -26.31
C THR A 40 20.23 -16.76 -27.75
N GLY A 41 20.19 -15.85 -28.73
CA GLY A 41 20.46 -16.21 -30.11
C GLY A 41 20.64 -15.08 -31.13
N SER A 42 20.30 -13.82 -30.81
CA SER A 42 20.50 -12.75 -31.79
C SER A 42 20.85 -11.42 -31.11
N GLU A 43 21.73 -10.69 -31.78
CA GLU A 43 22.39 -9.45 -31.41
C GLU A 43 21.52 -8.55 -30.50
N LYS A 44 21.88 -8.52 -29.22
CA LYS A 44 21.15 -7.80 -28.17
C LYS A 44 21.30 -6.29 -28.39
N SER A 45 20.24 -5.64 -28.83
CA SER A 45 20.09 -4.19 -28.68
C SER A 45 20.16 -3.83 -27.19
N GLU A 46 20.93 -2.79 -26.86
CA GLU A 46 21.20 -2.32 -25.49
C GLU A 46 19.93 -2.06 -24.67
N ILE A 47 18.80 -1.83 -25.34
CA ILE A 47 17.47 -1.59 -24.76
C ILE A 47 16.95 -2.79 -23.97
N PHE A 48 17.31 -4.03 -24.32
CA PHE A 48 16.82 -5.23 -23.63
C PHE A 48 17.61 -5.60 -22.37
N GLN A 49 18.78 -5.00 -22.12
CA GLN A 49 19.59 -5.33 -20.93
C GLN A 49 19.08 -4.66 -19.65
N SER A 50 18.28 -3.61 -19.78
CA SER A 50 17.91 -2.75 -18.65
C SER A 50 16.49 -2.94 -18.12
N LEU A 51 15.60 -3.51 -18.93
CA LEU A 51 14.27 -3.97 -18.53
C LEU A 51 14.26 -4.87 -17.27
N PRO A 52 15.18 -5.83 -17.09
CA PRO A 52 15.18 -6.69 -15.91
C PRO A 52 15.47 -5.94 -14.61
N ILE A 53 16.16 -4.80 -14.67
CA ILE A 53 16.60 -4.07 -13.48
C ILE A 53 15.48 -3.21 -12.90
N ILE A 54 14.69 -2.58 -13.78
CA ILE A 54 13.54 -1.78 -13.38
C ILE A 54 12.52 -2.63 -12.63
N GLY A 55 12.25 -3.85 -13.12
CA GLY A 55 11.26 -4.69 -12.44
C GLY A 55 11.71 -5.12 -11.03
N ILE A 56 13.02 -5.27 -10.76
CA ILE A 56 13.52 -5.56 -9.40
C ILE A 56 13.23 -4.38 -8.47
N ILE A 57 13.42 -3.15 -8.96
CA ILE A 57 13.11 -1.93 -8.23
C ILE A 57 11.60 -1.83 -7.94
N MET A 58 10.72 -2.33 -8.82
CA MET A 58 9.26 -2.25 -8.64
C MET A 58 8.71 -3.16 -7.54
N ILE A 59 9.36 -4.30 -7.28
CA ILE A 59 8.87 -5.32 -6.33
C ILE A 59 8.56 -4.73 -4.95
N PRO A 60 9.46 -3.98 -4.27
CA PRO A 60 9.17 -3.40 -2.96
C PRO A 60 7.97 -2.45 -2.98
N PHE A 61 7.80 -1.65 -4.03
CA PHE A 61 6.68 -0.70 -4.12
C PHE A 61 5.34 -1.38 -4.29
N ILE A 62 5.28 -2.41 -5.13
CA ILE A 62 4.06 -3.20 -5.30
C ILE A 62 3.71 -3.90 -3.99
N ASN A 63 4.70 -4.40 -3.26
CA ASN A 63 4.47 -4.95 -1.92
C ASN A 63 3.85 -3.93 -0.97
N ILE A 64 4.39 -2.71 -0.90
CA ILE A 64 3.83 -1.63 -0.05
C ILE A 64 2.37 -1.35 -0.43
N CYS A 65 2.06 -1.21 -1.72
CA CYS A 65 0.68 -0.96 -2.18
C CYS A 65 -0.28 -2.07 -1.73
N PHE A 66 0.10 -3.35 -1.93
CA PHE A 66 -0.74 -4.46 -1.49
C PHE A 66 -0.87 -4.55 0.03
N ASP A 67 0.20 -4.26 0.78
CA ASP A 67 0.18 -4.26 2.24
C ASP A 67 -0.71 -3.14 2.79
N LEU A 68 -0.68 -1.97 2.17
CA LEU A 68 -1.52 -0.84 2.53
C LEU A 68 -3.01 -1.15 2.29
N LEU A 69 -3.36 -1.70 1.11
CA LEU A 69 -4.72 -2.18 0.84
C LEU A 69 -5.15 -3.25 1.85
N TRP A 70 -4.26 -4.19 2.19
CA TRP A 70 -4.56 -5.26 3.15
C TRP A 70 -4.84 -4.71 4.55
N TYR A 71 -4.03 -3.75 5.03
CA TYR A 71 -4.24 -3.10 6.32
C TYR A 71 -5.55 -2.33 6.34
N HIS A 72 -5.87 -1.63 5.25
CA HIS A 72 -7.14 -0.92 5.11
C HIS A 72 -8.35 -1.85 5.22
N SER A 73 -8.39 -2.94 4.44
CA SER A 73 -9.46 -3.95 4.56
C SER A 73 -9.55 -4.55 5.96
N THR A 74 -8.41 -4.68 6.65
CA THR A 74 -8.37 -5.18 8.03
C THR A 74 -8.96 -4.17 9.02
N LEU A 75 -8.67 -2.88 8.85
CA LEU A 75 -9.24 -1.80 9.65
C LEU A 75 -10.76 -1.71 9.48
N LYS A 76 -11.29 -1.87 8.26
CA LYS A 76 -12.75 -1.96 8.00
C LYS A 76 -13.41 -3.03 8.87
N VAL A 77 -12.86 -4.26 8.87
CA VAL A 77 -13.38 -5.36 9.71
C VAL A 77 -13.29 -5.04 11.20
N PHE A 78 -12.18 -4.46 11.67
CA PHE A 78 -12.02 -4.05 13.06
C PHE A 78 -13.02 -2.98 13.48
N MET A 79 -13.32 -2.04 12.60
CA MET A 79 -14.24 -0.95 12.87
C MET A 79 -15.69 -1.46 12.97
N ILE A 80 -16.12 -2.35 12.07
CA ILE A 80 -17.41 -3.05 12.19
C ILE A 80 -17.46 -3.85 13.50
N GLY A 81 -16.39 -4.58 13.83
CA GLY A 81 -16.31 -5.35 15.08
C GLY A 81 -16.39 -4.48 16.33
N SER A 82 -15.71 -3.33 16.35
CA SER A 82 -15.73 -2.37 17.45
C SER A 82 -17.13 -1.75 17.61
N PHE A 83 -17.79 -1.42 16.51
CA PHE A 83 -19.18 -0.95 16.52
C PHE A 83 -20.12 -2.00 17.14
N LEU A 84 -20.08 -3.25 16.65
CA LEU A 84 -20.92 -4.35 17.14
C LEU A 84 -20.68 -4.69 18.62
N LYS A 85 -19.47 -4.47 19.13
CA LYS A 85 -19.14 -4.70 20.55
C LYS A 85 -19.72 -3.63 21.46
N ASN A 86 -19.72 -2.37 21.02
CA ASN A 86 -20.06 -1.22 21.87
C ASN A 86 -21.54 -0.83 21.80
N HIS A 87 -22.29 -1.27 20.78
CA HIS A 87 -23.70 -0.94 20.61
C HIS A 87 -24.57 -2.21 20.72
N GLU A 88 -25.57 -2.20 21.60
CA GLU A 88 -26.63 -3.22 21.61
C GLU A 88 -27.53 -3.02 20.39
N VAL A 89 -27.24 -3.78 19.33
CA VAL A 89 -27.93 -3.80 18.03
C VAL A 89 -29.43 -4.09 18.24
N LYS A 90 -30.31 -3.09 18.04
CA LYS A 90 -31.78 -3.18 18.21
C LYS A 90 -32.55 -2.62 17.00
N GLY A 91 -32.25 -3.10 15.80
CA GLY A 91 -33.13 -3.01 14.62
C GLY A 91 -32.68 -2.04 13.53
N CYS A 92 -33.62 -1.49 12.74
CA CYS A 92 -33.28 -0.69 11.54
C CYS A 92 -32.52 0.62 11.81
N LYS A 93 -32.46 1.10 13.06
CA LYS A 93 -31.66 2.29 13.43
C LYS A 93 -30.15 2.01 13.47
N ASP A 94 -29.77 0.73 13.52
CA ASP A 94 -28.37 0.32 13.68
C ASP A 94 -27.47 0.72 12.50
N ILE A 95 -28.03 0.81 11.28
CA ILE A 95 -27.26 1.21 10.08
C ILE A 95 -26.94 2.72 10.12
N GLN A 96 -27.89 3.56 10.52
CA GLN A 96 -27.67 5.00 10.63
C GLN A 96 -26.69 5.34 11.76
N GLU A 97 -26.76 4.61 12.88
CA GLU A 97 -25.78 4.75 13.97
C GLU A 97 -24.39 4.26 13.56
N TYR A 98 -24.31 3.17 12.78
CA TYR A 98 -23.06 2.71 12.18
C TYR A 98 -22.46 3.76 11.23
N GLU A 99 -23.26 4.31 10.31
CA GLU A 99 -22.79 5.36 9.40
C GLU A 99 -22.29 6.59 10.16
N LYS A 100 -22.99 7.00 11.23
CA LYS A 100 -22.54 8.08 12.09
C LYS A 100 -21.20 7.74 12.78
N HIS A 101 -21.06 6.52 13.29
CA HIS A 101 -19.80 6.03 13.87
C HIS A 101 -18.64 6.05 12.85
N CYS A 102 -18.91 5.65 11.61
CA CYS A 102 -17.96 5.70 10.51
C CYS A 102 -17.57 7.14 10.15
N GLN A 103 -18.54 8.06 10.13
CA GLN A 103 -18.29 9.48 9.84
C GLN A 103 -17.39 10.12 10.90
N GLU A 104 -17.61 9.82 12.17
CA GLU A 104 -16.77 10.30 13.27
C GLU A 104 -15.32 9.79 13.17
N LYS A 105 -15.12 8.61 12.58
CA LYS A 105 -13.81 7.97 12.37
C LYS A 105 -13.36 7.98 10.90
N ARG A 106 -13.83 8.95 10.10
CA ARG A 106 -13.58 9.00 8.65
C ARG A 106 -12.09 8.99 8.28
N TYR A 107 -11.24 9.55 9.12
CA TYR A 107 -9.78 9.56 8.93
C TYR A 107 -9.17 8.15 8.81
N VAL A 108 -9.79 7.12 9.39
CA VAL A 108 -9.35 5.72 9.25
C VAL A 108 -9.43 5.26 7.79
N PHE A 109 -10.37 5.81 7.02
CA PHE A 109 -10.54 5.50 5.60
C PHE A 109 -9.64 6.30 4.67
N ALA A 110 -9.02 7.38 5.15
CA ALA A 110 -8.11 8.20 4.34
C ALA A 110 -6.90 7.40 3.81
N LEU A 111 -6.59 6.26 4.44
CA LEU A 111 -5.59 5.30 3.97
C LEU A 111 -5.90 4.75 2.57
N GLU A 112 -7.17 4.51 2.25
CA GLU A 112 -7.58 4.01 0.93
C GLU A 112 -7.26 5.04 -0.15
N ASP A 113 -7.72 6.28 0.07
CA ASP A 113 -7.49 7.40 -0.83
C ASP A 113 -5.99 7.68 -0.99
N CYS A 114 -5.24 7.63 0.12
CA CYS A 114 -3.80 7.79 0.12
C CYS A 114 -3.10 6.68 -0.66
N SER A 115 -3.54 5.42 -0.52
CA SER A 115 -2.98 4.29 -1.26
C SER A 115 -3.19 4.44 -2.76
N VAL A 116 -4.40 4.83 -3.17
CA VAL A 116 -4.75 5.04 -4.58
C VAL A 116 -3.93 6.19 -5.15
N LEU A 117 -3.89 7.32 -4.44
CA LEU A 117 -3.10 8.49 -4.85
C LEU A 117 -1.60 8.14 -4.96
N PHE A 118 -1.04 7.47 -3.96
CA PHE A 118 0.36 7.07 -3.97
C PHE A 118 0.69 6.15 -5.14
N SER A 119 -0.17 5.16 -5.42
CA SER A 119 0.04 4.24 -6.55
C SER A 119 0.07 4.96 -7.90
N SER A 120 -0.81 5.95 -8.10
CA SER A 120 -0.87 6.72 -9.34
C SER A 120 0.34 7.65 -9.50
N LEU A 121 0.70 8.39 -8.45
CA LEU A 121 1.89 9.24 -8.42
C LEU A 121 3.16 8.43 -8.66
N PHE A 122 3.25 7.26 -8.03
CA PHE A 122 4.39 6.36 -8.18
C PHE A 122 4.57 5.91 -9.63
N ILE A 123 3.50 5.43 -10.28
CA ILE A 123 3.53 5.06 -11.70
C ILE A 123 3.95 6.24 -12.58
N SER A 124 3.43 7.44 -12.31
CA SER A 124 3.83 8.65 -13.05
C SER A 124 5.31 9.00 -12.86
N CYS A 125 5.84 8.92 -11.64
CA CYS A 125 7.26 9.15 -11.37
C CYS A 125 8.13 8.18 -12.15
N ILE A 126 7.78 6.90 -12.17
CA ILE A 126 8.55 5.88 -12.92
C ILE A 126 8.64 6.24 -14.39
N MET A 127 7.51 6.60 -15.02
CA MET A 127 7.49 6.94 -16.45
C MET A 127 8.39 8.14 -16.76
N ILE A 128 8.51 9.10 -15.84
CA ILE A 128 9.37 10.28 -15.98
C ILE A 128 10.85 9.94 -15.76
N PHE A 129 11.17 9.15 -14.73
CA PHE A 129 12.54 8.87 -14.32
C PHE A 129 13.17 7.64 -15.01
N HIS A 130 12.38 6.87 -15.77
CA HIS A 130 12.85 5.69 -16.48
C HIS A 130 14.00 6.00 -17.46
N THR A 131 13.89 7.05 -18.25
CA THR A 131 14.89 7.43 -19.28
C THR A 131 16.26 7.83 -18.73
N PRO A 132 16.40 8.70 -17.70
CA PRO A 132 17.72 9.07 -17.17
C PRO A 132 18.41 7.95 -16.39
N ILE A 133 17.64 7.06 -15.72
CA ILE A 133 18.20 5.92 -14.97
C ILE A 133 18.90 4.93 -15.92
N LEU A 134 18.35 4.76 -17.12
CA LEU A 134 18.88 3.87 -18.15
C LEU A 134 20.23 4.29 -18.73
N GLN A 135 20.57 5.58 -18.65
CA GLN A 135 21.80 6.10 -19.26
C GLN A 135 23.04 5.95 -18.37
N ASN A 136 22.90 5.58 -17.09
CA ASN A 136 24.01 5.63 -16.13
C ASN A 136 24.15 4.34 -15.29
N ASN A 137 24.81 3.33 -15.87
CA ASN A 137 24.96 1.99 -15.29
C ASN A 137 25.66 1.99 -13.91
N ASP A 138 26.63 2.89 -13.66
CA ASP A 138 27.39 2.92 -12.41
C ASP A 138 26.55 3.35 -11.19
N LYS A 139 25.45 4.07 -11.40
CA LYS A 139 24.55 4.50 -10.31
C LYS A 139 23.44 3.49 -10.03
N LEU A 140 23.26 2.50 -10.91
CA LEU A 140 22.10 1.62 -10.91
C LEU A 140 22.06 0.67 -9.71
N GLU A 141 23.20 0.09 -9.34
CA GLU A 141 23.30 -0.78 -8.16
C GLU A 141 22.90 -0.05 -6.87
N LYS A 142 23.28 1.23 -6.76
CA LYS A 142 22.92 2.08 -5.61
C LYS A 142 21.41 2.32 -5.56
N TYR A 143 20.76 2.57 -6.70
CA TYR A 143 19.31 2.74 -6.75
C TYR A 143 18.55 1.46 -6.37
N ILE A 144 19.02 0.29 -6.80
CA ILE A 144 18.42 -1.00 -6.41
C ILE A 144 18.50 -1.19 -4.89
N PHE A 145 19.69 -0.97 -4.31
CA PHE A 145 19.87 -1.08 -2.86
C PHE A 145 18.98 -0.09 -2.09
N LEU A 146 18.93 1.17 -2.52
CA LEU A 146 18.07 2.20 -1.92
C LEU A 146 16.58 1.87 -2.03
N ALA A 147 16.13 1.36 -3.17
CA ALA A 147 14.74 0.95 -3.36
C ALA A 147 14.35 -0.22 -2.45
N GLY A 148 15.24 -1.21 -2.29
CA GLY A 148 15.03 -2.31 -1.34
C GLY A 148 14.94 -1.82 0.10
N LEU A 149 15.86 -0.94 0.51
CA LEU A 149 15.86 -0.33 1.85
C LEU A 149 14.58 0.48 2.10
N PHE A 150 14.18 1.30 1.13
CA PHE A 150 12.95 2.09 1.18
C PHE A 150 11.71 1.20 1.31
N GLY A 151 11.67 0.12 0.54
CA GLY A 151 10.67 -0.94 0.66
C GLY A 151 10.46 -1.39 2.10
N LEU A 152 11.56 -1.81 2.74
CA LEU A 152 11.56 -2.29 4.12
C LEU A 152 11.12 -1.21 5.10
N PHE A 153 11.69 0.00 5.01
CA PHE A 153 11.32 1.11 5.90
C PHE A 153 9.84 1.48 5.77
N SER A 154 9.34 1.59 4.55
CA SER A 154 7.93 1.91 4.31
C SER A 154 7.01 0.83 4.86
N SER A 155 7.33 -0.46 4.71
CA SER A 155 6.53 -1.54 5.31
C SER A 155 6.50 -1.47 6.84
N VAL A 156 7.61 -1.12 7.48
CA VAL A 156 7.66 -0.92 8.95
C VAL A 156 6.80 0.28 9.36
N ILE A 157 6.88 1.39 8.63
CA ILE A 157 6.05 2.58 8.89
C ILE A 157 4.56 2.24 8.71
N CYS A 158 4.18 1.54 7.63
CA CYS A 158 2.81 1.10 7.41
C CYS A 158 2.31 0.19 8.55
N TYR A 159 3.14 -0.75 9.02
CA TYR A 159 2.78 -1.61 10.14
C TYR A 159 2.61 -0.82 11.44
N TRP A 160 3.55 0.06 11.77
CA TRP A 160 3.50 0.92 12.96
C TRP A 160 2.24 1.78 12.95
N PHE A 161 1.95 2.40 11.81
CA PHE A 161 0.76 3.20 11.61
C PHE A 161 -0.53 2.39 11.76
N TYR A 162 -0.58 1.19 11.18
CA TYR A 162 -1.70 0.26 11.34
C TYR A 162 -1.89 -0.15 12.81
N SER A 163 -0.81 -0.50 13.53
CA SER A 163 -0.91 -0.86 14.96
C SER A 163 -1.45 0.29 15.79
N TYR A 164 -1.01 1.52 15.51
CA TYR A 164 -1.48 2.71 16.18
C TYR A 164 -2.99 2.95 15.94
N LEU A 165 -3.45 2.91 14.69
CA LEU A 165 -4.87 3.06 14.37
C LEU A 165 -5.73 1.96 15.00
N LYS A 166 -5.22 0.73 15.05
CA LYS A 166 -5.92 -0.39 15.68
C LYS A 166 -6.12 -0.16 17.18
N GLU A 167 -5.12 0.36 17.88
CA GLU A 167 -5.23 0.71 19.31
C GLU A 167 -6.24 1.83 19.53
N GLU A 168 -6.24 2.87 18.69
CA GLU A 168 -7.21 3.96 18.77
C GLU A 168 -8.66 3.48 18.58
N ILE A 169 -8.91 2.62 17.59
CA ILE A 169 -10.23 2.04 17.34
C ILE A 169 -10.70 1.20 18.54
N ASN A 170 -9.78 0.56 19.25
CA ASN A 170 -10.08 -0.23 20.45
C ASN A 170 -10.34 0.64 21.69
N ASN A 171 -9.60 1.74 21.85
CA ASN A 171 -9.67 2.59 23.04
C ASN A 171 -10.82 3.62 22.99
N ASN A 172 -11.47 3.83 21.84
CA ASN A 172 -12.56 4.81 21.65
C ASN A 172 -12.19 6.24 22.09
N GLU A 173 -10.90 6.58 22.15
CA GLU A 173 -10.47 7.95 22.41
C GLU A 173 -10.67 8.80 21.13
N SER A 174 -11.17 10.02 21.26
CA SER A 174 -11.41 10.94 20.15
C SER A 174 -10.40 12.10 20.17
N LYS A 175 -9.12 11.80 19.98
CA LYS A 175 -8.12 12.86 19.73
C LYS A 175 -7.97 13.07 18.22
N THR A 176 -8.96 13.71 17.60
CA THR A 176 -9.13 13.75 16.14
C THR A 176 -8.26 14.78 15.41
N HIS A 177 -7.82 15.87 16.05
CA HIS A 177 -7.31 17.03 15.29
C HIS A 177 -5.78 17.11 15.10
N ASP A 178 -4.99 16.53 16.00
CA ASP A 178 -3.52 16.48 15.83
C ASP A 178 -3.09 15.30 14.92
N LYS A 179 -3.94 14.29 14.75
CA LYS A 179 -3.59 13.02 14.11
C LYS A 179 -3.59 13.06 12.59
N GLU A 180 -4.46 13.86 11.95
CA GLU A 180 -4.39 14.07 10.50
C GLU A 180 -3.04 14.66 10.07
N LYS A 181 -2.45 15.52 10.92
CA LYS A 181 -1.13 16.11 10.64
C LYS A 181 -0.01 15.08 10.73
N GLU A 182 -0.06 14.14 11.67
CA GLU A 182 0.91 13.05 11.77
C GLU A 182 0.85 12.10 10.56
N ILE A 183 -0.36 11.84 10.05
CA ILE A 183 -0.58 11.03 8.84
C ILE A 183 0.01 11.73 7.62
N ILE A 184 -0.36 13.00 7.42
CA ILE A 184 0.16 13.81 6.33
C ILE A 184 1.68 13.91 6.45
N PHE A 185 2.22 14.06 7.65
CA PHE A 185 3.65 14.12 7.90
C PHE A 185 4.37 12.80 7.57
N ALA A 186 3.81 11.65 7.95
CA ALA A 186 4.36 10.34 7.61
C ALA A 186 4.35 10.10 6.08
N VAL A 187 3.26 10.47 5.39
CA VAL A 187 3.14 10.39 3.93
C VAL A 187 4.14 11.34 3.26
N ILE A 188 4.29 12.56 3.76
CA ILE A 188 5.30 13.52 3.30
C ILE A 188 6.72 12.97 3.51
N LEU A 189 7.00 12.30 4.63
CA LEU A 189 8.30 11.67 4.90
C LEU A 189 8.61 10.54 3.93
N ILE A 190 7.61 9.72 3.61
CA ILE A 190 7.71 8.66 2.60
C ILE A 190 7.96 9.27 1.21
N LEU A 191 7.24 10.34 0.85
CA LEU A 191 7.43 11.06 -0.41
C LEU A 191 8.78 11.77 -0.50
N LEU A 192 9.27 12.36 0.60
CA LEU A 192 10.59 12.96 0.70
C LEU A 192 11.70 11.93 0.58
N GLY A 193 11.53 10.75 1.19
CA GLY A 193 12.45 9.63 1.02
C GLY A 193 12.54 9.18 -0.44
N LEU A 194 11.39 9.08 -1.11
CA LEU A 194 11.30 8.82 -2.56
C LEU A 194 12.01 9.90 -3.38
N PHE A 195 11.78 11.18 -3.06
CA PHE A 195 12.41 12.29 -3.76
C PHE A 195 13.93 12.28 -3.60
N LEU A 196 14.44 12.05 -2.38
CA LEU A 196 15.87 11.96 -2.08
C LEU A 196 16.56 10.77 -2.75
N ILE A 197 15.86 9.66 -2.99
CA ILE A 197 16.39 8.53 -3.76
C ILE A 197 16.51 8.91 -5.25
N ILE A 198 15.70 9.83 -5.74
CA ILE A 198 15.61 10.18 -7.16
C ILE A 198 16.52 11.36 -7.53
N THR A 199 16.67 12.37 -6.67
CA THR A 199 17.58 13.50 -6.89
C THR A 199 18.99 13.17 -6.41
N PRO A 200 20.00 13.06 -7.31
CA PRO A 200 21.39 12.85 -6.93
C PRO A 200 22.04 14.04 -6.23
#